data_AF-A0A1Q8AU90-F1
#
_entry.id   AF-A0A1Q8AU90-F1
#
_cell.length_a   1.000
_cell.length_b   1.000
_cell.length_c   1.000
_cell.angle_alpha   90.00
_cell.angle_beta   90.00
_cell.angle_gamma   90.00
#
_symmetry.space_group_name_H-M   'P 1'
#
loop_
_entity.id
_entity.type
_entity.pdbx_description
1 polymer ?
#
loop_
_entity_poly.entity_id
_entity_poly.type
_entity_poly.pdbx_seq_one_letter_code
_entity_poly.pdbx_strand_id
1 'polypeptide(L)'
;MPDHLHFLAEGANSRCDLLEFIRLFKQRTAFEFRKARSRPLWETSYYDHVLRPADPIEDVACYIWCNPVRKRLCTHPHEFPYSGSQTMDWIKRAASGTSWSAPWKTPEPV
;
A
#
# COMPACT_ATOMS: atom_id res chain seq x y z
N MET A 1 2.84 2.39 -7.04
CA MET A 1 2.99 2.07 -8.48
C MET A 1 2.68 3.33 -9.29
N PRO A 2 3.07 3.46 -10.58
CA PRO A 2 2.96 4.74 -11.29
C PRO A 2 1.51 5.23 -11.45
N ASP A 3 0.54 4.33 -11.35
CA ASP A 3 -0.90 4.55 -11.52
C ASP A 3 -1.74 4.32 -10.25
N HIS A 4 -1.23 3.61 -9.23
CA HIS A 4 -1.94 3.35 -7.98
C HIS A 4 -1.03 3.27 -6.75
N LEU A 5 -1.63 3.38 -5.56
CA LEU A 5 -0.97 3.28 -4.26
C LEU A 5 -1.50 2.06 -3.49
N HIS A 6 -0.58 1.33 -2.85
CA HIS A 6 -0.91 0.37 -1.79
C HIS A 6 -0.35 0.89 -0.47
N PHE A 7 -1.13 0.85 0.60
CA PHE A 7 -0.66 1.16 1.94
C PHE A 7 -1.38 0.25 2.95
N LEU A 8 -0.73 0.06 4.10
CA LEU A 8 -1.26 -0.64 5.25
C LEU A 8 -1.30 0.37 6.40
N ALA A 9 -2.44 0.43 7.09
CA ALA A 9 -2.65 1.38 8.19
C ALA A 9 -3.47 0.72 9.29
N GLU A 10 -3.25 1.19 10.52
CA GLU A 10 -3.97 0.77 11.72
C GLU A 10 -4.65 2.00 12.35
N GLY A 11 -5.87 1.81 12.85
CA GLY A 11 -6.55 2.83 13.63
C GLY A 11 -5.88 3.02 14.99
N ALA A 12 -5.46 4.24 15.31
CA ALA A 12 -4.77 4.55 16.57
C ALA A 12 -5.64 4.33 17.83
N ASN A 13 -6.96 4.27 17.68
CA ASN A 13 -7.91 3.93 18.74
C ASN A 13 -9.27 3.53 18.13
N SER A 14 -10.19 3.09 18.99
CA SER A 14 -11.52 2.60 18.60
C SER A 14 -12.47 3.65 17.99
N ARG A 15 -12.11 4.94 18.01
CA ARG A 15 -12.91 6.01 17.39
C ARG A 15 -12.46 6.33 15.96
N CYS A 16 -11.43 5.66 15.44
CA CYS A 16 -10.98 5.86 14.07
C CYS A 16 -12.01 5.34 13.07
N ASP A 17 -12.23 6.10 11.99
CA ASP A 17 -13.17 5.77 10.91
C ASP A 17 -12.42 5.68 9.57
N LEU A 18 -12.52 4.52 8.92
CA LEU A 18 -11.87 4.25 7.64
C LEU A 18 -12.43 5.13 6.51
N LEU A 19 -13.75 5.33 6.45
CA LEU A 19 -14.39 6.12 5.40
C LEU A 19 -13.98 7.58 5.50
N GLU A 20 -13.94 8.13 6.72
CA GLU A 20 -13.46 9.49 6.94
C GLU A 20 -11.98 9.63 6.60
N PHE A 21 -11.15 8.67 7.01
CA PHE A 21 -9.72 8.66 6.67
C PHE A 21 -9.50 8.68 5.15
N ILE A 22 -10.15 7.80 4.40
CA ILE A 22 -10.00 7.75 2.94
C ILE A 22 -10.53 9.01 2.28
N ARG A 23 -11.68 9.54 2.73
CA ARG A 23 -12.25 10.80 2.23
C ARG A 23 -11.24 11.94 2.36
N LEU A 24 -10.68 12.14 3.55
CA LEU A 24 -9.72 13.21 3.83
C LEU A 24 -8.39 12.99 3.09
N PHE A 25 -7.89 11.75 3.05
CA PHE A 25 -6.67 11.40 2.33
C PHE A 25 -6.79 11.74 0.83
N LYS A 26 -7.86 11.26 0.17
CA LYS A 26 -8.10 11.52 -1.26
C LYS A 26 -8.32 13.01 -1.53
N GLN A 27 -9.07 13.71 -0.67
CA GLN A 27 -9.34 15.14 -0.83
C GLN A 27 -8.06 15.97 -0.76
N ARG A 28 -7.25 15.81 0.30
CA ARG A 28 -6.04 16.61 0.52
C ARG A 28 -4.99 16.39 -0.56
N THR A 29 -4.74 15.13 -0.90
CA THR A 29 -3.76 14.78 -1.94
C THR A 29 -4.21 15.21 -3.33
N ALA A 30 -5.50 15.08 -3.67
CA ALA A 30 -6.02 15.54 -4.96
C ALA A 30 -5.98 17.06 -5.11
N PHE A 31 -6.20 17.81 -4.01
CA PHE A 31 -6.09 19.26 -4.02
C PHE A 31 -4.67 19.72 -4.36
N GLU A 32 -3.66 19.19 -3.65
CA GLU A 32 -2.26 19.54 -3.91
C GLU A 32 -1.80 19.07 -5.31
N PHE A 33 -2.22 17.88 -5.73
CA PHE A 33 -1.91 17.40 -7.07
C PHE A 33 -2.51 18.26 -8.18
N ARG A 34 -3.76 18.72 -8.00
CA ARG A 34 -4.44 19.57 -8.98
C ARG A 34 -3.72 20.91 -9.19
N LYS A 35 -3.16 21.49 -8.12
CA LYS A 35 -2.33 22.71 -8.23
C LYS A 35 -1.14 22.52 -9.16
N ALA A 36 -0.55 21.33 -9.20
CA ALA A 36 0.64 21.03 -9.98
C ALA A 36 0.35 20.46 -11.38
N ARG A 37 -0.76 19.73 -11.56
CA ARG A 37 -1.01 18.90 -12.76
C ARG A 37 -2.35 19.15 -13.46
N SER A 38 -3.21 20.03 -12.93
CA SER A 38 -4.51 20.42 -13.50
C SER A 38 -5.42 19.26 -13.95
N ARG A 39 -5.27 18.06 -13.37
CA ARG A 39 -6.05 16.86 -13.67
C ARG A 39 -6.42 16.11 -12.39
N PRO A 40 -7.45 15.23 -12.41
CA PRO A 40 -7.78 14.39 -11.26
C PRO A 40 -6.62 13.45 -10.88
N LEU A 41 -6.45 13.21 -9.58
CA LEU A 41 -5.46 12.25 -9.07
C LEU A 41 -6.03 10.85 -8.89
N TRP A 42 -7.22 10.74 -8.29
CA TRP A 42 -7.79 9.46 -7.86
C TRP A 42 -8.96 9.03 -8.73
N GLU A 43 -9.09 7.72 -8.91
CA GLU A 43 -10.33 7.08 -9.33
C GLU A 43 -11.44 7.28 -8.29
N THR A 44 -12.71 7.07 -8.68
CA THR A 44 -13.86 7.25 -7.78
C THR A 44 -13.80 6.29 -6.59
N SER A 45 -13.55 5.00 -6.84
CA SER A 45 -13.54 3.96 -5.81
C SER A 45 -12.15 3.72 -5.20
N TYR A 46 -12.07 2.75 -4.30
CA TYR A 46 -10.85 2.15 -3.78
C TYR A 46 -11.15 0.70 -3.38
N TYR A 47 -10.09 -0.07 -3.13
CA TYR A 47 -10.19 -1.41 -2.58
C TYR A 47 -9.65 -1.41 -1.15
N ASP A 48 -10.36 -2.04 -0.23
CA ASP A 48 -9.91 -2.28 1.14
C ASP A 48 -10.00 -3.76 1.52
N HIS A 49 -9.12 -4.15 2.43
CA HIS A 49 -9.10 -5.49 3.03
C HIS A 49 -8.81 -5.32 4.52
N VAL A 50 -9.79 -5.67 5.36
CA VAL A 50 -9.66 -5.60 6.82
C VAL A 50 -8.92 -6.83 7.33
N LEU A 51 -7.76 -6.61 7.95
CA LEU A 51 -6.99 -7.66 8.62
C LEU A 51 -7.61 -7.99 9.98
N ARG A 52 -7.71 -9.28 10.26
CA ARG A 52 -8.11 -9.86 11.54
C ARG A 52 -6.88 -10.16 12.39
N PRO A 53 -7.03 -10.35 13.72
CA PRO A 53 -5.89 -10.64 14.60
C PRO A 53 -5.07 -11.88 14.23
N ALA A 54 -5.64 -12.82 13.48
CA ALA A 54 -4.95 -14.03 13.02
C ALA A 54 -4.21 -13.83 11.68
N ASP A 55 -4.42 -12.71 10.98
CA ASP A 55 -3.79 -12.45 9.70
C ASP A 55 -2.35 -11.97 9.90
N PRO A 56 -1.38 -12.47 9.10
CA PRO A 56 0.01 -12.07 9.22
C PRO A 56 0.23 -10.68 8.64
N ILE A 57 0.16 -9.65 9.48
CA ILE A 57 0.33 -8.22 9.12
C ILE A 57 1.66 -8.02 8.38
N GLU A 58 2.71 -8.69 8.83
CA GLU A 58 4.04 -8.70 8.24
C GLU A 58 4.03 -9.17 6.78
N ASP A 59 3.34 -10.27 6.48
CA ASP A 59 3.35 -10.84 5.15
C ASP A 59 2.59 -9.95 4.16
N VAL A 60 1.52 -9.29 4.64
CA VAL A 60 0.77 -8.26 3.91
C VAL A 60 1.65 -7.04 3.64
N ALA A 61 2.40 -6.58 4.64
CA ALA A 61 3.34 -5.47 4.49
C ALA A 61 4.45 -5.81 3.47
N CYS A 62 5.04 -7.00 3.56
CA CYS A 62 6.01 -7.49 2.60
C CYS A 62 5.42 -7.60 1.18
N TYR A 63 4.17 -8.05 1.03
CA TYR A 63 3.50 -8.03 -0.26
C TYR A 63 3.44 -6.61 -0.84
N ILE A 64 3.07 -5.60 -0.05
CA ILE A 64 3.05 -4.20 -0.49
C ILE A 64 4.43 -3.77 -1.00
N TRP A 65 5.50 -4.01 -0.23
CA TRP A 65 6.87 -3.65 -0.63
C TRP A 65 7.39 -4.43 -1.84
N CYS A 66 6.91 -5.65 -2.08
CA CYS A 66 7.26 -6.47 -3.24
C CYS A 66 6.47 -6.13 -4.51
N ASN A 67 5.38 -5.36 -4.44
CA ASN A 67 4.62 -4.97 -5.64
C ASN A 67 5.45 -4.22 -6.72
N PRO A 68 6.33 -3.26 -6.38
CA PRO A 68 7.28 -2.67 -7.34
C PRO A 68 8.12 -3.71 -8.10
N VAL A 69 8.63 -4.71 -7.39
CA VAL A 69 9.44 -5.80 -7.98
C VAL A 69 8.59 -6.66 -8.90
N ARG A 70 7.39 -7.06 -8.45
CA ARG A 70 6.41 -7.80 -9.28
C ARG A 70 6.04 -7.06 -10.56
N LYS A 71 6.00 -5.72 -10.52
CA LYS A 71 5.74 -4.86 -11.67
C LYS A 71 7.01 -4.54 -12.49
N ARG A 72 8.15 -5.14 -12.15
CA ARG A 72 9.45 -4.94 -12.81
C ARG A 72 9.91 -3.48 -12.85
N LEU A 73 9.53 -2.69 -11.82
CA LEU A 73 9.96 -1.30 -11.68
C LEU A 73 11.33 -1.19 -11.00
N CYS A 74 11.73 -2.22 -10.26
CA CYS A 74 13.01 -2.35 -9.60
C CYS A 74 13.34 -3.83 -9.38
N THR A 75 14.60 -4.13 -9.00
CA THR A 75 15.04 -5.49 -8.68
C THR A 75 14.77 -5.82 -7.22
N HIS A 76 14.98 -4.83 -6.34
CA HIS A 76 14.77 -4.98 -4.91
C HIS A 76 13.76 -3.96 -4.36
N PRO A 77 12.95 -4.30 -3.34
CA PRO A 77 11.94 -3.40 -2.78
C PRO A 77 12.47 -2.03 -2.32
N HIS A 78 13.70 -1.99 -1.80
CA HIS A 78 14.33 -0.78 -1.28
C HIS A 78 14.82 0.19 -2.36
N GLU A 79 14.89 -0.25 -3.61
CA GLU A 79 15.26 0.58 -4.76
C GLU A 79 14.09 1.44 -5.24
N PHE A 80 12.85 1.10 -4.88
CA PHE A 80 11.69 1.89 -5.26
C PHE A 80 11.53 3.09 -4.32
N PRO A 81 11.70 4.34 -4.80
CA PRO A 81 11.83 5.52 -3.92
C PRO A 81 10.53 5.89 -3.18
N TYR A 82 9.41 5.30 -3.56
CA TYR A 82 8.09 5.54 -2.95
C TYR A 82 7.63 4.37 -2.07
N SER A 83 8.52 3.43 -1.76
CA SER A 83 8.30 2.37 -0.76
C SER A 83 8.79 2.80 0.61
N GLY A 84 8.17 2.30 1.67
CA GLY A 84 8.63 2.55 3.04
C GLY A 84 7.70 2.01 4.12
N SER A 85 8.11 2.22 5.36
CA SER A 85 7.31 1.98 6.55
C SER A 85 7.64 3.01 7.63
N GLN A 86 6.64 3.42 8.40
CA GLN A 86 6.80 4.25 9.59
C GLN A 86 6.81 3.44 10.88
N THR A 87 6.42 2.17 10.82
CA THR A 87 6.16 1.32 12.01
C THR A 87 6.99 0.04 12.02
N MET A 88 7.70 -0.30 10.94
CA MET A 88 8.45 -1.55 10.79
C MET A 88 9.84 -1.31 10.17
N ASP A 89 10.82 -2.14 10.55
CA ASP A 89 12.12 -2.26 9.85
C ASP A 89 11.93 -2.98 8.51
N TRP A 90 11.42 -2.24 7.54
CA TRP A 90 10.92 -2.80 6.29
C TRP A 90 12.01 -3.31 5.35
N ILE A 91 13.22 -2.76 5.40
CA ILE A 91 14.33 -3.21 4.52
C ILE A 91 14.71 -4.64 4.89
N LYS A 92 14.90 -4.93 6.18
CA LYS A 92 15.23 -6.28 6.63
C LYS A 92 14.09 -7.26 6.35
N ARG A 93 12.85 -6.84 6.57
CA ARG A 93 11.67 -7.70 6.38
C ARG A 93 11.39 -7.98 4.91
N ALA A 94 11.50 -6.98 4.04
CA ALA A 94 11.32 -7.14 2.60
C ALA A 94 12.37 -8.08 1.99
N ALA A 95 13.58 -8.15 2.56
CA ALA A 95 14.61 -9.09 2.13
C ALA A 95 14.23 -10.56 2.39
N SER A 96 13.34 -10.84 3.36
CA SER A 96 12.84 -12.19 3.65
C SER A 96 11.76 -12.67 2.67
N GLY A 97 11.27 -11.79 1.78
CA GLY A 97 10.18 -12.10 0.86
C GLY A 97 8.82 -12.19 1.54
N THR A 98 7.81 -12.67 0.80
CA THR A 98 6.47 -12.96 1.32
C THR A 98 5.92 -14.22 0.67
N SER A 99 5.28 -15.07 1.47
CA SER A 99 4.46 -16.19 0.98
C SER A 99 3.00 -15.77 0.72
N TRP A 100 2.62 -14.58 1.19
CA TRP A 100 1.27 -14.07 1.07
C TRP A 100 1.01 -13.52 -0.34
N SER A 101 -0.16 -13.85 -0.87
CA SER A 101 -0.67 -13.31 -2.12
C SER A 101 -2.06 -12.75 -1.86
N ALA A 102 -2.40 -11.70 -2.61
CA ALA A 102 -3.73 -11.11 -2.51
C ALA A 102 -4.79 -12.18 -2.82
N PRO A 103 -5.77 -12.43 -1.92
CA PRO A 103 -6.70 -13.55 -2.05
C PRO A 103 -7.59 -13.51 -3.31
N TRP A 104 -7.65 -12.36 -4.00
CA TRP A 104 -8.36 -12.17 -5.27
C TRP A 104 -7.47 -12.29 -6.52
N LYS A 105 -6.17 -12.55 -6.36
CA LYS A 105 -5.26 -12.81 -7.49
C LYS A 105 -4.98 -14.31 -7.58
N THR A 106 -4.96 -14.83 -8.81
CA THR A 106 -4.38 -16.15 -9.08
C THR A 106 -2.89 -16.08 -8.72
N PRO A 107 -2.34 -17.05 -7.97
CA PRO A 107 -0.92 -17.05 -7.64
C PRO A 107 -0.10 -17.10 -8.94
N GLU A 108 0.62 -16.01 -9.24
CA GLU A 108 1.63 -16.01 -10.29
C GLU A 108 2.90 -16.65 -9.72
N PRO A 109 3.53 -17.61 -10.43
CA PRO A 109 4.82 -18.15 -10.01
C PRO A 109 5.85 -17.02 -9.98
N VAL A 110 6.61 -16.99 -8.88
CA VAL A 110 7.74 -16.07 -8.66
C VAL A 110 8.88 -16.42 -9.59
#